data_AF-A0A1A9V826-F1
#
_entry.id   AF-A0A1A9V826-F1
#
_cell.length_a   1.000
_cell.length_b   1.000
_cell.length_c   1.000
_cell.angle_alpha   90.00
_cell.angle_beta   90.00
_cell.angle_gamma   90.00
#
_symmetry.space_group_name_H-M   'P 1'
#
loop_
_entity.id
_entity.type
_entity.pdbx_description
1 polymer ?
#
loop_
_entity_poly.entity_id
_entity_poly.type
_entity_poly.pdbx_seq_one_letter_code
_entity_poly.pdbx_strand_id
1 'polypeptide(L)'
;MDKTSSKKSKKSKENKKRRTSTDTFKVDDKGILRKQKELMRVLHVKTFQLQHGNLSYLDYLELREELLRLNVLKDVLLRMSR
;
A
#
# COMPACT_ATOMS: atom_id res chain seq x y z
N MET A 1 -53.65 14.57 -24.72
CA MET A 1 -54.15 13.48 -23.87
C MET A 1 -53.36 12.23 -24.20
N ASP A 2 -52.92 11.57 -23.14
CA ASP A 2 -52.43 10.18 -23.03
C ASP A 2 -51.02 9.75 -23.47
N LYS A 3 -50.42 9.01 -22.52
CA LYS A 3 -49.04 8.53 -22.39
C LYS A 3 -48.94 7.05 -22.79
N THR A 4 -47.68 6.60 -22.79
CA THR A 4 -47.19 5.20 -22.60
C THR A 4 -46.97 4.44 -23.93
N SER A 5 -45.94 3.61 -24.15
CA SER A 5 -44.91 3.05 -23.29
C SER A 5 -43.72 2.47 -24.11
N SER A 6 -42.54 2.47 -23.48
CA SER A 6 -41.60 1.34 -23.38
C SER A 6 -40.54 1.03 -24.48
N LYS A 7 -39.38 0.62 -23.92
CA LYS A 7 -38.28 -0.23 -24.43
C LYS A 7 -37.05 0.51 -25.02
N LYS A 8 -35.96 0.72 -24.25
CA LYS A 8 -34.92 -0.23 -23.76
C LYS A 8 -33.81 -0.48 -24.80
N SER A 9 -32.64 0.16 -24.65
CA SER A 9 -31.33 -0.54 -24.70
C SER A 9 -30.09 0.37 -24.52
N LYS A 10 -29.29 0.04 -23.50
CA LYS A 10 -27.82 -0.19 -23.51
C LYS A 10 -26.93 0.92 -24.11
N LYS A 11 -26.24 1.73 -23.28
CA LYS A 11 -24.90 1.47 -22.70
C LYS A 11 -23.91 0.92 -23.74
N SER A 12 -22.95 1.73 -24.19
CA SER A 12 -21.51 1.54 -23.95
C SER A 12 -20.60 2.30 -24.92
N LYS A 13 -19.44 2.73 -24.38
CA LYS A 13 -18.10 2.75 -25.02
C LYS A 13 -17.86 3.81 -26.13
N GLU A 14 -16.69 4.43 -26.30
CA GLU A 14 -15.35 4.27 -25.72
C GLU A 14 -14.39 5.22 -26.49
N ASN A 15 -13.33 5.66 -25.82
CA ASN A 15 -12.05 6.12 -26.39
C ASN A 15 -12.00 7.32 -27.36
N LYS A 16 -11.44 8.42 -26.85
CA LYS A 16 -10.11 8.84 -27.34
C LYS A 16 -9.26 9.46 -26.23
N LYS A 17 -8.43 8.59 -25.63
CA LYS A 17 -7.19 8.90 -24.92
C LYS A 17 -6.47 10.12 -25.53
N ARG A 18 -6.32 11.19 -24.75
CA ARG A 18 -5.10 12.00 -24.79
C ARG A 18 -4.44 11.88 -23.43
N ARG A 19 -3.60 10.84 -23.35
CA ARG A 19 -2.64 10.58 -22.27
C ARG A 19 -1.63 11.71 -22.26
N THR A 20 -1.82 12.68 -21.37
CA THR A 20 -0.71 13.44 -20.78
C THR A 20 -1.09 13.80 -19.34
N SER A 21 -1.57 12.82 -18.57
CA SER A 21 -1.36 12.88 -17.13
C SER A 21 0.05 12.35 -16.90
N THR A 22 1.02 13.25 -16.86
CA THR A 22 2.09 13.11 -15.89
C THR A 22 1.39 13.06 -14.53
N ASP A 23 0.94 11.86 -14.14
CA ASP A 23 0.64 11.53 -12.76
C ASP A 23 1.98 11.63 -12.02
N THR A 24 2.37 12.86 -11.71
CA THR A 24 3.11 13.13 -10.51
C THR A 24 2.24 12.57 -9.41
N PHE A 25 2.58 11.35 -8.97
CA PHE A 25 2.05 10.75 -7.75
C PHE A 25 2.10 11.85 -6.71
N LYS A 26 0.95 12.49 -6.45
CA LYS A 26 0.78 13.40 -5.32
C LYS A 26 0.81 12.48 -4.13
N VAL A 27 2.02 12.20 -3.70
CA VAL A 27 2.32 11.46 -2.50
C VAL A 27 1.74 12.31 -1.38
N ASP A 28 0.52 11.96 -0.97
CA ASP A 28 -0.19 12.68 0.09
C ASP A 28 0.60 12.48 1.38
N ASP A 29 1.34 13.50 1.80
CA ASP A 29 2.20 13.49 2.98
C ASP A 29 1.44 13.04 4.23
N LYS A 30 0.14 13.33 4.31
CA LYS A 30 -0.73 12.83 5.39
C LYS A 30 -0.97 11.34 5.28
N GLY A 31 -1.11 10.82 4.07
CA GLY A 31 -1.17 9.40 3.76
C GLY A 31 0.13 8.67 4.11
N ILE A 32 1.29 9.25 3.80
CA ILE A 32 2.58 8.68 4.21
C ILE A 32 2.69 8.66 5.73
N LEU A 33 2.39 9.77 6.40
CA LEU A 33 2.56 9.87 7.85
C LEU A 33 1.67 8.86 8.59
N ARG A 34 0.45 8.64 8.09
CA ARG A 34 -0.44 7.59 8.61
C ARG A 34 0.14 6.19 8.41
N LYS A 35 0.70 5.90 7.24
CA LYS A 35 1.37 4.62 6.95
C LYS A 35 2.61 4.40 7.83
N GLN A 36 3.41 5.44 8.06
CA GLN A 36 4.57 5.38 8.95
C GLN A 36 4.16 5.11 10.39
N LYS A 37 3.09 5.76 10.88
CA LYS A 37 2.55 5.52 12.22
C LYS A 37 2.05 4.08 12.39
N GLU A 38 1.31 3.56 11.43
CA GLU A 38 0.84 2.18 11.50
C GLU A 38 2.00 1.18 11.42
N LEU A 39 2.99 1.43 10.56
CA LEU A 39 4.18 0.61 10.46
C LEU A 39 4.94 0.56 11.79
N MET A 40 5.11 1.70 12.47
CA MET A 40 5.72 1.76 13.79
C MET A 40 4.90 1.01 14.84
N ARG A 41 3.56 1.11 14.78
CA ARG A 41 2.65 0.39 15.69
C ARG A 41 2.78 -1.12 15.53
N VAL A 42 2.77 -1.62 14.28
CA VAL A 42 2.94 -3.05 13.99
C VAL A 42 4.32 -3.54 14.41
N LEU A 43 5.37 -2.76 14.11
CA LEU A 43 6.73 -3.10 14.51
C LEU A 43 6.85 -3.22 16.03
N HIS A 44 6.24 -2.31 16.78
CA HIS A 44 6.22 -2.35 18.24
C HIS A 44 5.52 -3.62 18.77
N VAL A 45 4.33 -3.95 18.23
CA VAL A 45 3.60 -5.17 18.62
C VAL A 45 4.39 -6.43 18.30
N LYS A 46 5.00 -6.52 17.12
CA LYS A 46 5.82 -7.68 16.72
C LYS A 46 7.08 -7.80 17.57
N THR A 47 7.73 -6.68 17.90
CA THR A 47 8.89 -6.65 18.81
C THR A 47 8.50 -7.09 20.22
N PHE A 48 7.36 -6.64 20.73
CA PHE A 48 6.83 -7.07 22.01
C PHE A 48 6.53 -8.58 22.00
N GLN A 49 5.88 -9.10 20.96
CA GLN A 49 5.60 -10.53 20.81
C GLN A 49 6.89 -11.37 20.76
N LEU A 50 7.92 -10.90 20.04
CA LEU A 50 9.25 -11.51 20.00
C LEU A 50 9.88 -11.59 21.39
N GLN A 51 9.83 -10.49 22.16
CA GLN A 51 10.44 -10.41 23.49
C GLN A 51 9.71 -11.24 24.54
N HIS A 52 8.39 -11.41 24.40
CA HIS A 52 7.54 -12.07 25.39
C HIS A 52 7.19 -13.51 25.02
N GLY A 53 7.80 -14.08 23.96
CA GLY A 53 7.66 -15.49 23.60
C GLY A 53 6.30 -15.90 23.05
N ASN A 54 5.42 -14.94 22.72
CA ASN A 54 4.11 -15.20 22.10
C ASN A 54 4.20 -15.20 20.57
N LEU A 55 5.27 -15.77 20.04
CA LEU A 55 5.51 -15.86 18.61
C LEU A 55 5.78 -17.33 18.28
N SER A 56 5.07 -17.88 17.28
CA SER A 56 5.40 -19.23 16.82
C SER A 56 6.80 -19.23 16.20
N TYR A 57 7.46 -20.39 16.19
CA TYR A 57 8.80 -20.50 15.59
C TYR A 57 8.79 -20.12 14.09
N LEU A 58 7.71 -20.43 13.37
CA LEU A 58 7.56 -20.04 11.97
C LEU A 58 7.43 -18.52 11.83
N ASP A 59 6.61 -17.88 12.67
CA ASP A 59 6.47 -16.42 12.68
C ASP A 59 7.82 -15.72 12.98
N TYR A 60 8.65 -16.32 13.84
CA TYR A 60 9.98 -15.80 14.14
C TYR A 60 10.90 -15.84 12.92
N LEU A 61 10.89 -16.95 12.18
CA LEU A 61 11.72 -17.11 10.99
C LEU A 61 11.32 -16.12 9.89
N GLU A 62 10.01 -15.99 9.62
CA GLU A 62 9.51 -15.00 8.64
C GLU A 62 9.89 -13.58 9.04
N LEU A 63 9.73 -13.22 10.32
CA LEU A 63 10.04 -11.89 10.80
C LEU A 63 11.55 -11.58 10.73
N ARG A 64 12.40 -12.58 11.00
CA ARG A 64 13.84 -12.47 10.88
C ARG A 64 14.27 -12.25 9.43
N GLU A 65 13.68 -12.96 8.47
CA GLU A 65 13.96 -12.78 7.04
C GLU A 65 13.52 -11.40 6.54
N GLU A 66 12.34 -10.93 6.92
CA GLU A 66 11.86 -9.61 6.51
C GLU A 66 12.74 -8.48 7.10
N LEU A 67 13.21 -8.63 8.34
CA LEU A 67 14.17 -7.69 8.94
C LEU A 67 15.48 -7.59 8.15
N LEU A 68 16.03 -8.73 7.70
CA LEU A 68 17.23 -8.73 6.87
C LEU A 68 16.98 -8.04 5.53
N ARG A 69 15.84 -8.32 4.89
CA ARG A 69 15.44 -7.69 3.62
C ARG A 69 15.30 -6.17 3.75
N LEU A 70 14.64 -5.70 4.81
CA LEU A 70 14.45 -4.28 5.08
C LEU A 70 15.75 -3.55 5.37
N ASN A 71 16.71 -4.18 6.07
CA ASN A 71 18.03 -3.60 6.29
C ASN A 71 18.80 -3.41 4.98
N VAL A 72 18.78 -4.41 4.09
CA VAL A 72 19.39 -4.26 2.75
C VAL A 72 18.75 -3.09 1.99
N LEU A 73 17.42 -2.99 2.03
CA LEU A 73 16.70 -1.90 1.34
C LEU A 73 17.04 -0.52 1.92
N LYS A 74 17.18 -0.42 3.24
CA LYS A 74 17.64 0.79 3.93
C LYS A 74 19.02 1.20 3.44
N ASP A 75 19.96 0.27 3.31
CA ASP A 75 21.32 0.55 2.85
C ASP A 75 21.36 0.97 1.37
N VAL A 76 20.47 0.43 0.53
CA VAL A 76 20.33 0.86 -0.86
C VAL A 76 19.79 2.29 -0.92
N LEU A 77 18.72 2.59 -0.17
CA LEU A 77 18.14 3.93 -0.09
C LEU A 77 19.16 4.97 0.40
N LEU A 78 19.94 4.66 1.43
CA LEU A 78 21.01 5.52 1.95
C LEU A 78 22.14 5.77 0.95
N ARG A 79 22.39 4.81 0.04
CA ARG A 79 23.37 4.97 -1.04
C ARG A 79 22.85 5.82 -2.19
N MET A 80 21.55 5.74 -2.48
CA MET A 80 20.90 6.53 -3.54
C MET A 80 20.63 7.98 -3.15
N SER A 81 20.70 8.30 -1.87
CA SER A 81 20.45 9.65 -1.32
C SER A 81 21.74 10.44 -1.03
N ARG A 82 22.92 9.91 -1.41
CA ARG A 82 24.19 10.62 -1.47
C ARG A 82 24.51 10.98 -2.92
#